data_AF-A0ABD1SK89-F1
#
_entry.id   AF-A0ABD1SK89-F1
#
_cell.length_a   1.000
_cell.length_b   1.000
_cell.length_c   1.000
_cell.angle_alpha   90.00
_cell.angle_beta   90.00
_cell.angle_gamma   90.00
#
_symmetry.space_group_name_H-M   'P 1'
#
loop_
_entity.id
_entity.type
_entity.pdbx_description
1 polymer ?
#
loop_
_entity_poly.entity_id
_entity_poly.type
_entity_poly.pdbx_seq_one_letter_code
_entity_poly.pdbx_strand_id
1 'polypeptide(L)'
;MVAHLSDFGIAKLLGEGESNALTITMGTLGYIAPEYGLEGSVSIRCDVYSYGIMLMEVFTRMKPSSEIFSGELSLRSWINDSMPNAITRIIDSNLLGPEEDDYTEKLKCLSSIMELALNCSMESANERVNMKDVVVALKKIRFQLLT
;
A
#
# COMPACT_ATOMS: atom_id res chain seq x y z
N MET A 1 3.62 -10.97 17.08
CA MET A 1 2.25 -11.13 16.53
C MET A 1 2.34 -11.71 15.13
N VAL A 2 1.34 -12.46 14.68
CA VAL A 2 1.27 -13.05 13.33
C VAL A 2 -0.06 -12.63 12.69
N ALA A 3 0.00 -11.99 11.52
CA ALA A 3 -1.18 -11.59 10.77
C ALA A 3 -1.72 -12.78 9.96
N HIS A 4 -3.05 -12.90 9.88
CA HIS A 4 -3.75 -13.90 9.07
C HIS A 4 -4.79 -13.19 8.20
N LEU A 5 -4.83 -13.52 6.91
CA LEU A 5 -5.81 -12.96 5.98
C LEU A 5 -7.12 -13.75 6.07
N SER A 6 -8.25 -13.04 6.02
CA SER A 6 -9.60 -13.62 6.06
C SER A 6 -10.54 -12.84 5.14
N ASP A 7 -11.80 -13.27 5.06
CA ASP A 7 -12.84 -12.68 4.21
C ASP A 7 -12.54 -12.73 2.71
N PHE A 8 -12.82 -13.89 2.11
CA PHE A 8 -12.67 -14.14 0.67
C PHE A 8 -14.01 -13.99 -0.07
N GLY A 9 -15.00 -13.28 0.50
CA GLY A 9 -16.37 -13.23 -0.03
C GLY A 9 -16.51 -12.62 -1.44
N ILE A 10 -15.53 -11.82 -1.86
CA ILE A 10 -15.47 -11.21 -3.19
C ILE A 10 -14.34 -11.76 -4.07
N ALA A 11 -13.58 -12.73 -3.59
CA ALA A 11 -12.45 -13.31 -4.31
C ALA A 11 -12.89 -13.98 -5.62
N LYS A 12 -12.03 -13.91 -6.64
CA LYS A 12 -12.25 -14.53 -7.94
C LYS A 12 -11.17 -15.58 -8.21
N LEU A 13 -11.59 -16.74 -8.69
CA LEU A 13 -10.68 -17.75 -9.23
C LEU A 13 -10.45 -17.43 -10.70
N LEU A 14 -9.18 -17.31 -11.10
CA LEU A 14 -8.78 -17.15 -12.50
C LEU A 14 -8.45 -18.53 -13.06
N GLY A 15 -8.91 -18.81 -14.28
CA GLY A 15 -8.56 -20.01 -15.02
C GLY A 15 -7.07 -20.04 -15.41
N GLU A 16 -6.60 -21.20 -15.87
CA GLU A 16 -5.24 -21.34 -16.36
C GLU A 16 -5.02 -20.46 -17.60
N GLY A 17 -4.03 -19.56 -17.53
CA GLY A 17 -3.74 -18.59 -18.59
C GLY A 17 -4.57 -17.30 -18.54
N GLU A 18 -5.58 -17.21 -17.66
CA GLU A 18 -6.32 -15.97 -17.44
C GLU A 18 -5.53 -15.02 -16.53
N SER A 19 -5.37 -13.78 -16.95
CA SER A 19 -4.65 -12.74 -16.18
C SER A 19 -5.58 -11.78 -15.45
N ASN A 20 -6.86 -11.75 -15.82
CA ASN A 20 -7.90 -10.91 -15.24
C ASN A 20 -9.29 -11.55 -15.35
N ALA A 21 -10.24 -11.01 -14.59
CA ALA A 21 -11.66 -11.31 -14.69
C ALA A 21 -12.47 -10.01 -14.64
N LEU A 22 -13.68 -10.03 -15.19
CA LEU A 22 -14.63 -8.93 -15.07
C LEU A 22 -15.61 -9.19 -13.91
N THR A 23 -15.96 -8.14 -13.18
CA THR A 23 -16.90 -8.23 -12.06
C THR A 23 -17.75 -6.96 -11.92
N ILE A 24 -18.98 -7.15 -11.43
CA ILE A 24 -19.87 -6.05 -11.01
C ILE A 24 -19.89 -5.87 -9.48
N THR A 25 -19.24 -6.78 -8.75
CA THR A 25 -19.06 -6.67 -7.30
C THR A 25 -18.22 -5.45 -6.99
N MET A 26 -18.65 -4.61 -6.04
CA MET A 26 -17.83 -3.48 -5.59
C MET A 26 -16.83 -3.91 -4.53
N GLY A 27 -15.61 -3.38 -4.62
CA GLY A 27 -14.62 -3.46 -3.55
C GLY A 27 -14.82 -2.41 -2.47
N THR A 28 -13.83 -2.25 -1.60
CA THR A 28 -13.83 -1.22 -0.56
C THR A 28 -13.24 0.09 -1.11
N LEU A 29 -14.05 1.15 -1.11
CA LEU A 29 -13.64 2.49 -1.56
C LEU A 29 -12.35 2.94 -0.84
N GLY A 30 -11.44 3.53 -1.60
CA GLY A 30 -10.10 3.91 -1.13
C GLY A 30 -9.03 2.83 -1.35
N TYR A 31 -9.41 1.54 -1.48
CA TYR A 31 -8.49 0.43 -1.77
C TYR A 31 -8.63 -0.10 -3.21
N ILE A 32 -9.69 0.29 -3.91
CA ILE A 32 -9.99 -0.16 -5.27
C ILE A 32 -8.94 0.39 -6.25
N ALA A 33 -8.31 -0.50 -7.01
CA ALA A 33 -7.44 -0.13 -8.12
C ALA A 33 -8.24 0.59 -9.23
N PRO A 34 -7.63 1.53 -9.97
CA PRO A 34 -8.34 2.32 -11.00
C PRO A 34 -9.09 1.46 -12.02
N GLU A 35 -8.46 0.41 -12.55
CA GLU A 35 -9.07 -0.48 -13.54
C GLU A 35 -10.23 -1.31 -12.98
N TYR A 36 -10.20 -1.61 -11.68
CA TYR A 36 -11.33 -2.27 -11.01
C TYR A 36 -12.48 -1.27 -10.84
N GLY A 37 -12.20 -0.05 -10.39
CA GLY A 37 -13.24 0.96 -10.17
C GLY A 37 -13.90 1.47 -11.44
N LEU A 38 -13.13 1.57 -12.54
CA LEU A 38 -13.61 2.10 -13.81
C LEU A 38 -14.22 1.04 -14.73
N GLU A 39 -13.59 -0.13 -14.82
CA GLU A 39 -13.93 -1.15 -15.83
C GLU A 39 -14.50 -2.44 -15.20
N GLY A 40 -14.44 -2.58 -13.88
CA GLY A 40 -14.74 -3.84 -13.20
C GLY A 40 -13.70 -4.93 -13.47
N SER A 41 -12.52 -4.57 -13.98
CA SER A 41 -11.43 -5.50 -14.31
C SER A 41 -10.62 -5.80 -13.06
N VAL A 42 -10.66 -7.05 -12.60
CA VAL A 42 -9.92 -7.51 -11.42
C VAL A 42 -8.81 -8.47 -11.80
N SER A 43 -7.67 -8.33 -11.14
CA SER A 43 -6.48 -9.16 -11.35
C SER A 43 -5.64 -9.21 -10.08
N ILE A 44 -4.59 -10.04 -10.08
CA ILE A 44 -3.57 -10.06 -9.02
C ILE A 44 -2.93 -8.67 -8.83
N ARG A 45 -2.88 -7.84 -9.89
CA ARG A 45 -2.34 -6.47 -9.80
C ARG A 45 -3.26 -5.53 -9.02
N CYS A 46 -4.56 -5.80 -8.98
CA CYS A 46 -5.49 -5.06 -8.13
C CYS A 46 -5.19 -5.34 -6.65
N ASP A 47 -4.92 -6.59 -6.28
CA ASP A 47 -4.54 -6.95 -4.91
C ASP A 47 -3.24 -6.27 -4.47
N VAL A 48 -2.26 -6.13 -5.38
CA VAL A 48 -1.03 -5.37 -5.11
C VAL A 48 -1.34 -3.89 -4.83
N TYR A 49 -2.22 -3.28 -5.61
CA TYR A 49 -2.63 -1.89 -5.38
C TYR A 49 -3.26 -1.73 -4.00
N SER A 50 -4.24 -2.57 -3.66
CA SER A 50 -4.92 -2.53 -2.36
C SER A 50 -3.94 -2.79 -1.21
N TYR A 51 -2.95 -3.67 -1.40
CA TYR A 51 -1.87 -3.89 -0.44
C TYR A 51 -1.00 -2.65 -0.23
N GLY A 52 -0.68 -1.91 -1.29
CA GLY A 52 0.02 -0.62 -1.21
C GLY A 52 -0.73 0.39 -0.35
N ILE A 53 -2.04 0.55 -0.58
CA ILE A 53 -2.90 1.40 0.25
C ILE A 53 -2.94 0.93 1.70
N MET A 54 -3.05 -0.38 1.95
CA MET A 54 -3.02 -0.94 3.30
C MET A 54 -1.70 -0.64 4.02
N LEU A 55 -0.54 -0.73 3.34
CA LEU A 55 0.74 -0.34 3.93
C LEU A 55 0.74 1.14 4.32
N MET A 56 0.26 2.00 3.44
CA MET A 56 0.14 3.44 3.74
C MET A 56 -0.73 3.68 4.98
N GLU A 57 -1.90 3.06 5.06
CA GLU A 57 -2.80 3.17 6.21
C GLU A 57 -2.13 2.71 7.51
N VAL A 58 -1.46 1.56 7.50
CA VAL A 58 -0.84 0.98 8.70
C VAL A 58 0.23 1.92 9.29
N PHE A 59 1.06 2.51 8.45
CA PHE A 59 2.21 3.31 8.90
C PHE A 59 1.89 4.80 9.11
N THR A 60 0.79 5.29 8.53
CA THR A 60 0.30 6.67 8.79
C THR A 60 -0.80 6.71 9.85
N ARG A 61 -1.43 5.55 10.14
CA ARG A 61 -2.66 5.43 10.93
C ARG A 61 -3.84 6.20 10.32
N MET A 62 -3.76 6.53 9.04
CA MET A 62 -4.79 7.27 8.31
C MET A 62 -5.63 6.33 7.46
N LYS A 63 -6.95 6.31 7.73
CA LYS A 63 -7.89 5.54 6.92
C LYS A 63 -8.02 6.18 5.52
N PRO A 64 -8.00 5.41 4.43
CA PRO A 64 -8.28 5.94 3.08
C PRO A 64 -9.63 6.63 2.96
N SER A 65 -10.59 6.27 3.82
CA SER A 65 -11.93 6.86 3.91
C SER A 65 -12.04 8.07 4.85
N SER A 66 -10.92 8.61 5.34
CA SER A 66 -10.91 9.78 6.22
C SER A 66 -11.48 11.00 5.50
N GLU A 67 -12.21 11.86 6.21
CA GLU A 67 -12.86 13.06 5.63
C GLU A 67 -11.87 14.03 4.97
N ILE A 68 -10.60 14.00 5.39
CA ILE A 68 -9.55 14.82 4.78
C ILE A 68 -9.22 14.39 3.34
N PHE A 69 -9.55 13.15 2.96
CA PHE A 69 -9.36 12.60 1.62
C PHE A 69 -10.67 12.71 0.85
N SER A 70 -10.86 13.86 0.19
CA SER A 70 -12.06 14.16 -0.59
C SER A 70 -11.70 14.80 -1.93
N GLY A 71 -12.62 14.66 -2.90
CA GLY A 71 -12.39 15.14 -4.26
C GLY A 71 -11.21 14.43 -4.90
N GLU A 72 -10.19 15.20 -5.28
CA GLU A 72 -8.98 14.70 -5.94
C GLU A 72 -7.88 14.27 -4.95
N LEU A 73 -8.05 14.56 -3.66
CA LEU A 73 -7.07 14.17 -2.64
C LEU A 73 -7.35 12.76 -2.12
N SER A 74 -6.36 11.88 -2.29
CA SER A 74 -6.38 10.51 -1.79
C SER A 74 -5.23 10.29 -0.81
N LEU A 75 -5.30 9.23 0.00
CA LEU A 75 -4.18 8.82 0.86
C LEU A 75 -2.88 8.66 0.04
N ARG A 76 -2.98 8.07 -1.15
CA ARG A 76 -1.85 7.86 -2.07
C ARG A 76 -1.25 9.19 -2.53
N SER A 77 -2.05 10.11 -3.07
CA SER A 77 -1.54 11.40 -3.57
C SER A 77 -0.96 12.25 -2.44
N TRP A 78 -1.61 12.26 -1.27
CA TRP A 78 -1.09 12.93 -0.09
C TRP A 78 0.30 12.43 0.35
N ILE A 79 0.51 11.12 0.32
CA ILE A 79 1.82 10.51 0.63
C ILE A 79 2.83 10.80 -0.47
N ASN A 80 2.45 10.65 -1.73
CA ASN A 80 3.31 10.95 -2.88
C ASN A 80 3.85 12.39 -2.81
N ASP A 81 2.99 13.36 -2.51
CA ASP A 81 3.35 14.77 -2.44
C ASP A 81 4.21 15.10 -1.21
N SER A 82 4.15 14.25 -0.18
CA SER A 82 4.95 14.39 1.05
C SER A 82 6.33 13.73 0.93
N MET A 83 6.56 12.89 -0.07
CA MET A 83 7.82 12.15 -0.23
C MET A 83 8.84 12.91 -1.11
N PRO A 84 10.15 12.80 -0.83
CA PRO A 84 10.75 12.18 0.37
C PRO A 84 10.87 13.15 1.56
N ASN A 85 10.58 14.44 1.36
CA ASN A 85 11.05 15.52 2.25
C ASN A 85 10.21 15.73 3.51
N ALA A 86 8.98 15.23 3.57
CA ALA A 86 8.02 15.51 4.63
C ALA A 86 7.46 14.24 5.29
N ILE A 87 8.17 13.11 5.19
CA ILE A 87 7.70 11.82 5.74
C ILE A 87 7.38 11.87 7.25
N THR A 88 8.15 12.63 8.03
CA THR A 88 7.95 12.80 9.47
C THR A 88 6.59 13.41 9.83
N ARG A 89 5.92 14.08 8.88
CA ARG A 89 4.60 14.70 9.08
C ARG A 89 3.44 13.76 8.82
N ILE A 90 3.69 12.66 8.09
CA ILE A 90 2.64 11.74 7.65
C ILE A 90 2.66 10.41 8.39
N ILE A 91 3.82 10.01 8.93
CA ILE A 91 3.98 8.76 9.70
C ILE A 91 3.38 8.91 11.10
N ASP A 92 2.80 7.83 11.64
CA ASP A 92 2.35 7.77 13.03
C ASP A 92 3.51 8.08 13.98
N SER A 93 3.37 9.15 14.77
CA SER A 93 4.40 9.63 15.70
C SER A 93 4.78 8.58 16.76
N ASN A 94 3.90 7.60 17.04
CA ASN A 94 4.20 6.49 17.95
C ASN A 94 5.28 5.54 17.39
N LEU A 95 5.59 5.59 16.09
CA LEU A 95 6.61 4.72 15.47
C LEU A 95 8.04 5.23 15.65
N LEU A 96 8.22 6.53 15.92
CA LEU A 96 9.54 7.16 15.96
C LEU A 96 10.15 7.23 17.36
N GLY A 97 9.34 7.25 18.42
CA GLY A 97 9.82 7.29 19.82
C GLY A 97 10.58 8.57 20.19
N PRO A 98 10.50 9.04 21.45
CA PRO A 98 11.14 10.31 21.84
C PRO A 98 12.66 10.21 22.09
N GLU A 99 13.23 9.02 22.30
CA GLU A 99 14.63 8.85 22.78
C GLU A 99 15.30 7.58 22.21
N GLU A 100 15.56 7.51 20.90
CA GLU A 100 16.33 6.39 20.35
C GLU A 100 17.51 6.84 19.49
N ASP A 101 18.67 6.22 19.74
CA ASP A 101 19.91 6.34 18.97
C ASP A 101 19.72 5.98 17.48
N ASP A 102 18.58 5.38 17.12
CA ASP A 102 18.26 4.85 15.78
C ASP A 102 17.21 5.66 14.99
N TYR A 103 16.85 6.88 15.44
CA TYR A 103 15.83 7.71 14.77
C TYR A 103 16.05 7.86 13.26
N THR A 104 17.30 8.03 12.83
CA THR A 104 17.65 8.20 11.41
C THR A 104 17.42 6.92 10.60
N GLU A 105 17.79 5.75 11.09
CA GLU A 105 17.57 4.50 10.34
C GLU A 105 16.11 4.09 10.34
N LYS A 106 15.39 4.31 11.44
CA LYS A 106 13.92 4.16 11.46
C LYS A 106 13.25 5.00 10.40
N LEU A 107 13.63 6.28 10.28
CA LEU A 107 13.08 7.15 9.24
C LEU A 107 13.42 6.65 7.83
N LYS A 108 14.65 6.19 7.59
CA LYS A 108 15.05 5.60 6.31
C LYS A 108 14.20 4.37 6.00
N CYS A 109 14.01 3.48 6.96
CA CYS A 109 13.16 2.31 6.80
C CYS A 109 11.72 2.70 6.46
N LEU A 110 11.13 3.62 7.21
CA LEU A 110 9.77 4.12 6.96
C LEU A 110 9.67 4.73 5.56
N SER A 111 10.70 5.44 5.12
CA SER A 111 10.79 6.01 3.77
C SER A 111 10.80 4.93 2.70
N SER A 112 11.60 3.87 2.88
CA SER A 112 11.63 2.73 1.96
C SER A 112 10.30 1.95 1.93
N ILE A 113 9.60 1.84 3.07
CA ILE A 113 8.27 1.23 3.12
C ILE A 113 7.26 2.07 2.35
N MET A 114 7.27 3.40 2.52
CA MET A 114 6.38 4.31 1.81
C MET A 114 6.64 4.31 0.31
N GLU A 115 7.90 4.30 -0.11
CA GLU A 115 8.28 4.17 -1.51
C GLU A 115 7.81 2.84 -2.11
N LEU A 116 7.97 1.73 -1.38
CA LEU A 116 7.45 0.44 -1.81
C LEU A 116 5.91 0.45 -1.92
N ALA A 117 5.22 1.09 -0.99
CA ALA A 117 3.77 1.22 -1.03
C ALA A 117 3.28 2.06 -2.23
N LEU A 118 4.00 3.14 -2.58
CA LEU A 118 3.75 3.93 -3.79
C LEU A 118 3.95 3.11 -5.06
N ASN A 119 5.02 2.30 -5.12
CA ASN A 119 5.28 1.38 -6.24
C ASN A 119 4.23 0.26 -6.35
N CYS A 120 3.68 -0.20 -5.23
CA CYS A 120 2.56 -1.15 -5.23
C CYS A 120 1.28 -0.52 -5.80
N SER A 121 1.08 0.78 -5.58
CA SER A 121 -0.15 1.52 -5.89
C SER A 121 -0.02 2.40 -7.14
N MET A 122 0.85 2.05 -8.10
CA MET A 122 0.92 2.75 -9.39
C MET A 122 -0.44 2.74 -10.10
N GLU A 123 -0.80 3.83 -10.77
CA GLU A 123 -2.07 3.94 -11.49
C GLU A 123 -2.17 2.85 -12.57
N SER A 124 -1.10 2.68 -13.36
CA SER A 124 -0.99 1.58 -14.33
C SER A 124 -0.68 0.25 -13.65
N ALA A 125 -1.52 -0.77 -13.89
CA ALA A 125 -1.34 -2.12 -13.37
C ALA A 125 0.00 -2.76 -13.78
N ASN A 126 0.53 -2.40 -14.94
CA ASN A 126 1.78 -2.95 -15.48
C ASN A 126 3.03 -2.36 -14.84
N GLU A 127 2.94 -1.14 -14.29
CA GLU A 127 4.04 -0.47 -13.60
C GLU A 127 4.14 -0.89 -12.14
N ARG A 128 3.11 -1.57 -11.60
CA ARG A 128 3.13 -2.08 -10.23
C ARG A 128 4.19 -3.17 -10.11
N VAL A 129 4.91 -3.16 -8.98
CA VAL A 129 5.74 -4.28 -8.55
C VAL A 129 4.86 -5.54 -8.37
N ASN A 130 5.41 -6.76 -8.50
CA ASN A 130 4.64 -7.97 -8.22
C ASN A 130 4.79 -8.39 -6.74
N MET A 131 3.84 -9.16 -6.22
CA MET A 131 3.82 -9.46 -4.79
C MET A 131 5.02 -10.28 -4.30
N LYS A 132 5.69 -11.06 -5.17
CA LYS A 132 6.93 -11.78 -4.80
C LYS A 132 8.07 -10.79 -4.53
N ASP A 133 8.20 -9.79 -5.40
CA ASP A 133 9.21 -8.74 -5.26
C ASP A 133 8.93 -7.83 -4.06
N VAL A 134 7.65 -7.57 -3.75
CA VAL A 134 7.24 -6.86 -2.53
C VAL A 134 7.74 -7.59 -1.28
N VAL A 135 7.57 -8.92 -1.22
CA VAL A 135 8.08 -9.72 -0.09
C VAL A 135 9.61 -9.64 0.03
N VAL A 136 10.33 -9.68 -1.10
CA VAL A 136 11.79 -9.54 -1.11
C VAL A 136 12.21 -8.17 -0.60
N ALA A 137 11.57 -7.10 -1.09
CA ALA A 137 11.85 -5.73 -0.67
C ALA A 137 11.59 -5.53 0.83
N LEU A 138 10.46 -5.99 1.36
CA LEU A 138 10.14 -5.90 2.79
C LEU A 138 11.13 -6.67 3.67
N LYS A 139 11.58 -7.85 3.23
CA LYS A 139 12.61 -8.62 3.94
C LYS A 139 13.94 -7.86 4.00
N LYS A 140 14.32 -7.20 2.90
CA LYS A 140 15.53 -6.37 2.83
C LYS A 140 15.43 -5.16 3.74
N ILE A 141 14.31 -4.43 3.69
CA ILE A 141 14.04 -3.26 4.54
C ILE A 141 14.08 -3.67 6.02
N ARG A 142 13.45 -4.78 6.40
CA ARG A 142 13.49 -5.31 7.76
C ARG A 142 14.90 -5.63 8.23
N PHE A 143 15.76 -6.16 7.35
CA PHE A 143 17.14 -6.47 7.72
C PHE A 143 17.94 -5.20 8.05
N GLN A 144 17.68 -4.09 7.34
CA GLN A 144 18.33 -2.81 7.58
C GLN A 144 17.99 -2.20 8.96
N LEU A 145 16.83 -2.50 9.53
CA LEU A 145 16.43 -2.08 10.89
C LEU A 145 17.03 -2.93 12.02
N LEU A 146 17.48 -4.15 11.71
CA LEU A 146 17.92 -5.12 12.71
C LEU A 146 19.44 -5.28 12.79
N THR A 147 20.17 -4.43 12.06
CA THR A 147 21.64 -4.42 12.00
C THR A 147 22.15 -3.11 12.53
#